data_AF-A0A4S4ENT9-F1
#
_entry.id   AF-A0A4S4ENT9-F1
#
_cell.length_a   1.000
_cell.length_b   1.000
_cell.length_c   1.000
_cell.angle_alpha   90.00
_cell.angle_beta   90.00
_cell.angle_gamma   90.00
#
_symmetry.space_group_name_H-M   'P 1'
#
loop_
_entity.id
_entity.type
_entity.pdbx_description
1 polymer ?
#
loop_
_entity_poly.entity_id
_entity_poly.type
_entity_poly.pdbx_seq_one_letter_code
_entity_poly.pdbx_strand_id
1 'polypeptide(L)'
;MSETSADLMLDIDKKLDELPPIPSERCIFRVHDLLRNENEKAYEPSVVAIGPYHHGKDNLQPMEEHKLRYLQQLLQRRNETSVERYIAAMQESEQRARKFYAEPISLDSNAFVKMMVLDSCFIVELLRKYALKSPQTRTTAFFCLTILDLAHAVI
;
A
#
# COMPACT_ATOMS: atom_id res chain seq x y z
N MET A 1 -18.09 -12.49 47.13
CA MET A 1 -17.26 -13.63 46.68
C MET A 1 -16.16 -13.04 45.82
N SER A 2 -14.93 -13.02 46.33
CA SER A 2 -13.77 -12.50 45.59
C SER A 2 -13.36 -13.54 44.55
N GLU A 3 -13.33 -13.15 43.28
CA GLU A 3 -12.76 -13.95 42.20
C GLU A 3 -11.30 -14.27 42.54
N THR A 4 -10.94 -15.55 42.57
CA THR A 4 -9.60 -15.99 42.95
C THR A 4 -8.63 -15.70 41.81
N SER A 5 -7.43 -15.22 42.11
CA SER A 5 -6.40 -14.87 41.10
C SER A 5 -6.11 -16.01 40.11
N ALA A 6 -6.34 -17.27 40.49
CA ALA A 6 -6.18 -18.44 39.63
C ALA A 6 -7.27 -18.57 38.56
N ASP A 7 -8.52 -18.19 38.90
CA ASP A 7 -9.64 -18.25 37.95
C ASP A 7 -9.47 -17.19 36.86
N LEU A 8 -8.95 -16.01 37.23
CA LEU A 8 -8.61 -14.95 36.28
C LEU A 8 -7.49 -15.37 35.31
N MET A 9 -6.47 -16.07 35.82
CA MET A 9 -5.37 -16.58 34.98
C MET A 9 -5.89 -17.61 33.97
N LEU A 10 -6.70 -18.57 34.41
CA LEU A 10 -7.29 -19.59 33.53
C LEU A 10 -8.20 -19.00 32.46
N ASP A 11 -8.98 -17.97 32.78
CA ASP A 11 -9.81 -17.25 31.81
C ASP A 11 -8.96 -16.52 30.76
N ILE A 12 -7.87 -15.88 31.19
CA ILE A 12 -6.95 -15.19 30.27
C ILE A 12 -6.24 -16.20 29.36
N ASP A 13 -5.68 -17.28 29.90
CA ASP A 13 -4.98 -18.30 29.10
C ASP A 13 -5.91 -18.93 28.07
N LYS A 14 -7.14 -19.26 28.47
CA LYS A 14 -8.16 -19.78 27.55
C LYS A 14 -8.49 -18.79 26.44
N LYS A 15 -8.63 -17.50 26.75
CA LYS A 15 -8.86 -16.45 25.74
C LYS A 15 -7.69 -16.31 24.79
N LEU A 16 -6.46 -16.44 25.28
CA LEU A 16 -5.25 -16.39 24.44
C LEU A 16 -5.18 -17.58 23.49
N ASP A 17 -5.54 -18.78 23.94
CA ASP A 17 -5.58 -19.99 23.11
C ASP A 17 -6.68 -19.94 22.04
N GLU A 18 -7.78 -19.22 22.31
CA GLU A 18 -8.88 -18.99 21.37
C GLU A 18 -8.60 -17.87 20.36
N LEU A 19 -7.51 -17.09 20.53
CA LEU A 19 -7.18 -16.04 19.58
C LEU A 19 -6.83 -16.67 18.22
N PRO A 20 -7.38 -16.13 17.11
CA PRO A 20 -6.90 -16.52 15.80
C PRO A 20 -5.40 -16.18 15.71
N PRO A 21 -4.61 -17.02 15.01
CA PRO A 21 -3.19 -16.72 14.82
C PRO A 21 -3.06 -15.32 14.25
N ILE A 22 -2.20 -14.49 14.87
CA ILE A 22 -1.92 -13.14 14.39
C ILE A 22 -1.50 -13.31 12.93
N PRO A 23 -2.25 -12.73 11.97
CA PRO A 23 -1.89 -12.83 10.58
C PRO A 23 -0.52 -12.18 10.41
N SER A 24 0.52 -13.00 10.26
CA SER A 24 1.89 -12.52 10.07
C SER A 24 2.05 -11.68 8.80
N GLU A 25 1.05 -11.72 7.92
CA GLU A 25 1.05 -11.04 6.64
C GLU A 25 0.40 -9.65 6.70
N ARG A 26 -0.47 -9.30 7.66
CA ARG A 26 -1.13 -7.98 7.66
C ARG A 26 -0.21 -6.90 8.20
N CYS A 27 0.26 -6.01 7.32
CA CYS A 27 1.18 -4.92 7.69
C CYS A 27 0.77 -3.53 7.15
N ILE A 28 -0.35 -3.45 6.43
CA ILE A 28 -0.91 -2.21 5.89
C ILE A 28 -2.25 -1.95 6.58
N PHE A 29 -2.34 -0.90 7.39
CA PHE A 29 -3.50 -0.60 8.26
C PHE A 29 -4.01 0.79 7.97
N ARG A 30 -5.32 1.06 7.97
CA ARG A 30 -5.74 2.47 7.97
C ARG A 30 -5.39 3.12 9.31
N VAL A 31 -5.14 4.42 9.24
CA VAL A 31 -5.06 5.24 10.45
C VAL A 31 -6.39 5.19 11.19
N HIS A 32 -6.35 4.87 12.48
CA HIS A 32 -7.53 4.75 13.32
C HIS A 32 -8.33 6.06 13.34
N ASP A 33 -9.66 5.97 13.28
CA ASP A 33 -10.56 7.13 13.16
C ASP A 33 -10.34 8.17 14.26
N LEU A 34 -10.03 7.75 15.49
CA LEU A 34 -9.68 8.69 16.57
C LEU A 34 -8.52 9.61 16.19
N LEU A 35 -7.45 9.10 15.59
CA LEU A 35 -6.32 9.93 15.16
C LEU A 35 -6.67 10.74 13.91
N ARG A 36 -7.38 10.09 12.96
CA ARG A 36 -7.81 10.74 11.72
C ARG A 36 -8.74 11.93 11.99
N ASN A 37 -9.61 11.85 12.99
CA ASN A 37 -10.55 12.91 13.34
C ASN A 37 -9.88 14.12 13.99
N GLU A 38 -8.72 13.94 14.64
CA GLU A 38 -7.94 15.08 15.19
C GLU A 38 -7.38 15.95 14.07
N ASN A 39 -6.95 15.35 12.95
CA ASN A 39 -6.46 16.09 11.79
C ASN A 39 -6.62 15.28 10.49
N GLU A 40 -7.81 15.33 9.89
CA GLU A 40 -8.10 14.54 8.68
C GLU A 40 -7.14 14.85 7.53
N LYS A 41 -6.75 16.12 7.39
CA LYS A 41 -5.85 16.57 6.30
C LYS A 41 -4.43 16.01 6.41
N ALA A 42 -4.00 15.56 7.59
CA ALA A 42 -2.70 14.92 7.76
C ALA A 42 -2.67 13.48 7.23
N TYR A 43 -3.84 12.84 7.15
CA TYR A 43 -3.99 11.43 6.78
C TYR A 43 -4.74 11.26 5.45
N GLU A 44 -5.06 12.36 4.77
CA GLU A 44 -5.70 12.33 3.47
C GLU A 44 -4.69 12.75 2.39
N PRO A 45 -4.34 11.87 1.43
CA PRO A 45 -3.50 12.25 0.32
C PRO A 45 -4.10 13.42 -0.46
N SER A 46 -3.25 14.40 -0.75
CA SER A 46 -3.62 15.60 -1.49
C SER A 46 -3.23 15.55 -2.97
N VAL A 47 -2.31 14.65 -3.34
CA VAL A 47 -1.69 14.61 -4.67
C VAL A 47 -1.85 13.26 -5.35
N VAL A 48 -1.57 12.16 -4.65
CA VAL A 48 -1.57 10.81 -5.23
C VAL A 48 -2.13 9.81 -4.23
N ALA A 49 -3.06 8.97 -4.66
CA ALA A 49 -3.41 7.74 -3.94
C ALA A 49 -2.43 6.64 -4.33
N ILE A 50 -1.93 5.86 -3.38
CA ILE A 50 -1.27 4.58 -3.67
C ILE A 50 -2.01 3.52 -2.88
N GLY A 51 -2.39 2.44 -3.56
CA GLY A 51 -3.16 1.36 -2.96
C GLY A 51 -4.67 1.68 -2.81
N PRO A 52 -5.41 0.73 -2.24
CA PRO A 52 -6.87 0.68 -2.30
C PRO A 52 -7.55 1.63 -1.31
N TYR A 53 -6.89 2.06 -0.24
CA TYR A 53 -7.53 2.84 0.82
C TYR A 53 -7.92 4.25 0.41
N HIS A 54 -7.20 4.85 -0.55
CA HIS A 54 -7.52 6.17 -1.10
C HIS A 54 -7.88 6.11 -2.59
N HIS A 55 -8.10 4.91 -3.13
CA HIS A 55 -8.40 4.74 -4.55
C HIS A 55 -9.76 5.36 -4.91
N GLY A 56 -9.83 5.98 -6.10
CA GLY A 56 -11.08 6.47 -6.67
C GLY A 56 -11.56 7.84 -6.16
N LYS A 57 -10.81 8.51 -5.28
CA LYS A 57 -11.19 9.86 -4.80
C LYS A 57 -11.08 10.90 -5.92
N ASP A 58 -12.11 11.74 -6.05
CA ASP A 58 -12.24 12.70 -7.15
C ASP A 58 -11.06 13.70 -7.21
N ASN A 59 -10.60 14.16 -6.04
CA ASN A 59 -9.48 15.09 -5.93
C ASN A 59 -8.12 14.47 -6.36
N LEU A 60 -8.06 13.15 -6.55
CA LEU A 60 -6.83 12.42 -6.92
C LEU A 60 -6.85 11.91 -8.37
N GLN A 61 -7.98 12.04 -9.07
CA GLN A 61 -8.13 11.63 -10.48
C GLN A 61 -7.08 12.22 -11.43
N PRO A 62 -6.65 13.49 -11.31
CA PRO A 62 -5.58 14.02 -12.16
C PRO A 62 -4.30 13.18 -12.10
N MET A 63 -3.99 12.61 -10.93
CA MET A 63 -2.79 11.81 -10.77
C MET A 63 -2.95 10.38 -11.30
N GLU A 64 -4.17 9.83 -11.33
CA GLU A 64 -4.43 8.55 -12.01
C GLU A 64 -4.09 8.63 -13.51
N GLU A 65 -4.38 9.76 -14.16
CA GLU A 65 -3.97 10.01 -15.54
C GLU A 65 -2.43 10.09 -15.68
N HIS A 66 -1.75 10.69 -14.70
CA HIS A 66 -0.29 10.70 -14.68
C HIS A 66 0.31 9.30 -14.49
N LYS A 67 -0.28 8.41 -13.69
CA LYS A 67 0.15 7.01 -13.59
C LYS A 67 0.05 6.29 -14.93
N LEU A 68 -1.01 6.53 -15.70
CA LEU A 68 -1.14 6.00 -17.07
C LEU A 68 -0.04 6.52 -17.99
N ARG A 69 0.31 7.81 -17.91
CA ARG A 69 1.45 8.37 -18.67
C ARG A 69 2.77 7.72 -18.27
N TYR A 70 2.96 7.38 -16.99
CA TYR A 70 4.15 6.66 -16.53
C TYR A 70 4.19 5.23 -17.07
N LEU A 71 3.05 4.54 -17.13
CA LEU A 71 2.94 3.25 -17.79
C LEU A 71 3.26 3.32 -19.28
N GLN A 72 2.73 4.32 -19.98
CA GLN A 72 3.07 4.56 -21.39
C GLN A 72 4.58 4.76 -21.59
N GLN A 73 5.23 5.55 -20.72
CA GLN A 73 6.67 5.78 -20.78
C GLN A 73 7.48 4.51 -20.49
N LEU A 74 7.02 3.67 -19.54
CA LEU A 74 7.64 2.38 -19.26
C LEU A 74 7.59 1.46 -20.50
N LEU A 75 6.44 1.37 -21.15
CA LEU A 75 6.24 0.57 -22.36
C LEU A 75 7.14 1.06 -23.51
N GLN A 76 7.13 2.37 -23.77
CA GLN A 76 8.00 2.98 -24.79
C GLN A 76 9.48 2.69 -24.52
N ARG A 77 9.93 2.87 -23.28
CA ARG A 77 11.32 2.61 -22.87
C ARG A 77 11.73 1.16 -23.04
N ARG A 78 10.80 0.22 -22.86
CA ARG A 78 11.05 -1.22 -23.02
C ARG A 78 10.71 -1.75 -24.42
N ASN A 79 10.33 -0.86 -25.33
CA ASN A 79 9.90 -1.20 -26.69
C ASN A 79 8.77 -2.24 -26.70
N GLU A 80 7.79 -2.06 -25.81
CA GLU A 80 6.63 -2.93 -25.63
C GLU A 80 5.36 -2.25 -26.12
N THR A 81 4.49 -3.02 -26.76
CA THR A 81 3.20 -2.55 -27.29
C THR A 81 2.01 -2.96 -26.43
N SER A 82 2.22 -3.82 -25.42
CA SER A 82 1.16 -4.43 -24.62
C SER A 82 1.48 -4.41 -23.13
N VAL A 83 0.42 -4.29 -22.32
CA VAL A 83 0.47 -4.37 -20.85
C VAL A 83 0.30 -5.80 -20.30
N GLU A 84 0.08 -6.78 -21.18
CA GLU A 84 -0.32 -8.15 -20.83
C GLU A 84 0.53 -8.79 -19.73
N ARG A 85 1.87 -8.78 -19.87
CA ARG A 85 2.75 -9.38 -18.87
C ARG A 85 2.70 -8.69 -17.51
N TYR A 86 2.36 -7.41 -17.47
CA TYR A 86 2.24 -6.65 -16.21
C TYR A 86 0.95 -7.04 -15.50
N ILE A 87 -0.14 -7.18 -16.27
CA ILE A 87 -1.41 -7.69 -15.76
C ILE A 87 -1.22 -9.11 -15.22
N ALA A 88 -0.61 -10.01 -16.00
CA ALA A 88 -0.36 -11.40 -15.59
C ALA A 88 0.45 -11.48 -14.28
N ALA A 89 1.56 -10.74 -14.20
CA ALA A 89 2.38 -10.71 -12.98
C ALA A 89 1.62 -10.18 -11.75
N MET A 90 0.74 -9.18 -11.94
CA MET A 90 -0.06 -8.63 -10.85
C MET A 90 -1.23 -9.54 -10.46
N GLN A 91 -1.82 -10.27 -11.40
CA GLN A 91 -2.83 -11.30 -11.13
C GLN A 91 -2.26 -12.43 -10.27
N GLU A 92 -1.06 -12.92 -10.60
CA GLU A 92 -0.36 -13.94 -9.81
C GLU A 92 -0.08 -13.46 -8.37
N SER A 93 0.14 -12.16 -8.19
CA SER A 93 0.46 -11.55 -6.90
C SER A 93 -0.76 -11.06 -6.12
N GLU A 94 -1.95 -10.97 -6.73
CA GLU A 94 -3.12 -10.30 -6.18
C GLU A 94 -3.50 -10.85 -4.79
N GLN A 95 -3.70 -12.16 -4.70
CA GLN A 95 -4.21 -12.77 -3.47
C GLN A 95 -3.24 -12.57 -2.31
N ARG A 96 -1.94 -12.60 -2.59
CA ARG A 96 -0.91 -12.31 -1.59
C ARG A 96 -0.91 -10.83 -1.22
N ALA A 97 -1.02 -9.93 -2.20
CA ALA A 97 -1.10 -8.49 -1.97
C ALA A 97 -2.27 -8.12 -1.04
N ARG A 98 -3.46 -8.71 -1.26
CA ARG A 98 -4.65 -8.48 -0.43
C ARG A 98 -4.44 -8.89 1.04
N LYS A 99 -3.66 -9.93 1.31
CA LYS A 99 -3.38 -10.38 2.68
C LYS A 99 -2.53 -9.41 3.49
N PHE A 100 -1.81 -8.49 2.84
CA PHE A 100 -1.06 -7.44 3.53
C PHE A 100 -1.95 -6.33 4.09
N TYR A 101 -3.17 -6.17 3.59
CA TYR A 101 -4.11 -5.17 4.07
C TYR A 101 -4.89 -5.70 5.27
N ALA A 102 -4.96 -4.90 6.33
CA ALA A 102 -5.60 -5.27 7.58
C ALA A 102 -7.12 -5.33 7.44
N GLU A 103 -7.67 -4.41 6.64
CA GLU A 103 -9.10 -4.33 6.32
C GLU A 103 -9.43 -4.95 4.97
N PRO A 104 -10.66 -5.48 4.80
CA PRO A 104 -11.15 -5.94 3.51
C PRO A 104 -11.09 -4.85 2.44
N ILE A 105 -10.66 -5.23 1.24
CA ILE A 105 -10.60 -4.34 0.07
C ILE A 105 -11.88 -4.52 -0.74
N SER A 106 -12.62 -3.42 -0.96
CA SER A 106 -13.88 -3.41 -1.72
C SER A 106 -13.71 -3.50 -3.24
N LEU A 107 -12.50 -3.33 -3.77
CA LEU A 107 -12.21 -3.46 -5.19
C LEU A 107 -12.32 -4.92 -5.64
N ASP A 108 -13.03 -5.14 -6.76
CA ASP A 108 -13.00 -6.42 -7.47
C ASP A 108 -11.59 -6.75 -7.97
N SER A 109 -11.38 -7.98 -8.43
CA SER A 109 -10.05 -8.46 -8.84
C SER A 109 -9.46 -7.64 -9.98
N ASN A 110 -10.24 -7.31 -11.00
CA ASN A 110 -9.76 -6.54 -12.15
C ASN A 110 -9.42 -5.10 -11.75
N ALA A 111 -10.26 -4.46 -10.95
CA ALA A 111 -10.02 -3.11 -10.45
C ALA A 111 -8.76 -3.05 -9.57
N PHE A 112 -8.57 -4.05 -8.69
CA PHE A 112 -7.40 -4.13 -7.82
C PHE A 112 -6.11 -4.38 -8.59
N VAL A 113 -6.12 -5.32 -9.55
CA VAL A 113 -4.97 -5.57 -10.43
C VAL A 113 -4.62 -4.34 -11.26
N LYS A 114 -5.62 -3.65 -11.83
CA LYS A 114 -5.40 -2.41 -12.59
C LYS A 114 -4.73 -1.35 -11.74
N MET A 115 -5.20 -1.15 -10.51
CA MET A 115 -4.58 -0.25 -9.54
C MET A 115 -3.13 -0.66 -9.23
N MET A 116 -2.87 -1.95 -8.95
CA MET A 116 -1.51 -2.45 -8.69
C MET A 116 -0.55 -2.19 -9.85
N VAL A 117 -0.97 -2.40 -11.10
CA VAL A 117 -0.16 -2.11 -12.30
C VAL A 117 0.19 -0.63 -12.38
N LEU A 118 -0.80 0.25 -12.20
CA LEU A 118 -0.59 1.70 -12.33
C LEU A 118 0.29 2.24 -11.20
N ASP A 119 0.04 1.84 -9.96
CA ASP A 119 0.75 2.31 -8.78
C ASP A 119 2.20 1.82 -8.78
N SER A 120 2.42 0.53 -9.03
CA SER A 120 3.77 -0.04 -9.08
C SER A 120 4.59 0.56 -10.22
N CYS A 121 3.99 0.74 -11.40
CA CYS A 121 4.66 1.37 -12.52
C CYS A 121 5.01 2.84 -12.21
N PHE A 122 4.09 3.58 -11.62
CA PHE A 122 4.31 4.97 -11.24
C PHE A 122 5.50 5.08 -10.27
N ILE A 123 5.52 4.29 -9.20
CA ILE A 123 6.62 4.29 -8.23
C ILE A 123 7.95 3.95 -8.91
N VAL A 124 8.02 2.87 -9.69
CA VAL A 124 9.27 2.44 -10.34
C VAL A 124 9.81 3.51 -11.30
N GLU A 125 8.96 4.07 -12.17
CA GLU A 125 9.38 5.10 -13.12
C GLU A 125 9.69 6.44 -12.43
N LEU A 126 9.00 6.78 -11.34
CA LEU A 126 9.28 7.96 -10.53
C LEU A 126 10.68 7.85 -9.92
N LEU A 127 10.97 6.75 -9.22
CA LEU A 127 12.27 6.48 -8.62
C LEU A 127 13.38 6.48 -9.65
N ARG A 128 13.16 5.87 -10.81
CA ARG A 128 14.13 5.87 -11.92
C ARG A 128 14.44 7.30 -12.40
N LYS A 129 13.42 8.14 -12.60
CA LYS A 129 13.60 9.54 -13.04
C LYS A 129 14.36 10.38 -12.03
N TYR A 130 14.17 10.15 -10.73
CA TYR A 130 14.92 10.84 -9.68
C TYR A 130 16.36 10.31 -9.56
N ALA A 131 16.56 8.99 -9.58
CA ALA A 131 17.88 8.38 -9.50
C ALA A 131 18.81 8.79 -10.65
N LEU A 132 18.28 8.96 -11.86
CA LEU A 132 19.06 9.36 -13.05
C LEU A 132 19.33 10.88 -13.14
N LYS A 133 18.71 11.71 -12.30
CA LYS A 133 18.90 13.17 -12.28
C LYS A 133 19.98 13.64 -11.32
N SER A 134 20.46 12.77 -10.43
CA SER A 134 21.52 13.08 -9.47
C SER A 134 22.86 12.45 -9.91
N PRO A 135 23.87 13.25 -10.34
CA PRO A 135 25.25 12.79 -10.36
C PRO A 135 25.65 12.44 -8.91
N GLN A 136 26.38 11.35 -8.70
CA GLN A 136 26.72 10.76 -7.41
C GLN A 136 26.94 11.78 -6.27
N THR A 137 25.93 11.95 -5.42
CA THR A 137 26.11 12.37 -4.03
C THR A 137 25.53 11.30 -3.13
N ARG A 138 26.29 10.95 -2.08
CA ARG A 138 26.08 9.89 -1.07
C ARG A 138 24.81 10.06 -0.21
N THR A 139 23.68 10.39 -0.83
CA THR A 139 22.37 10.61 -0.19
C THR A 139 21.34 9.56 -0.67
N THR A 140 21.71 8.68 -1.60
CA THR A 140 20.86 7.59 -2.12
C THR A 140 20.44 6.58 -1.04
N ALA A 141 21.24 6.40 0.01
CA ALA A 141 20.87 5.55 1.16
C ALA A 141 19.77 6.18 2.05
N PHE A 142 19.72 7.51 2.15
CA PHE A 142 18.66 8.20 2.90
C PHE A 142 17.33 8.17 2.14
N PHE A 143 17.33 8.29 0.82
CA PHE A 143 16.09 8.19 0.04
C PHE A 143 15.56 6.76 -0.09
N CYS A 144 16.42 5.74 -0.10
CA CYS A 144 16.00 4.33 -0.06
C CYS A 144 15.23 4.01 1.24
N LEU A 145 15.61 4.63 2.36
CA LEU A 145 14.86 4.54 3.62
C LEU A 145 13.56 5.34 3.57
N THR A 146 13.52 6.50 2.90
CA THR A 146 12.25 7.25 2.74
C THR A 146 11.21 6.56 1.85
N ILE A 147 11.56 5.53 1.07
CA ILE A 147 10.57 4.72 0.34
C ILE A 147 9.94 3.66 1.26
N LEU A 148 10.65 3.22 2.30
CA LEU A 148 10.02 2.53 3.42
C LEU A 148 9.22 3.51 4.31
N ASP A 149 9.65 4.76 4.47
CA ASP A 149 8.83 5.77 5.16
C ASP A 149 7.68 6.31 4.31
N LEU A 150 7.68 6.09 2.99
CA LEU A 150 6.52 6.34 2.13
C LEU A 150 5.41 5.30 2.39
N ALA A 151 5.72 4.18 3.05
CA ALA A 151 4.70 3.30 3.62
C ALA A 151 4.06 3.90 4.89
N HIS A 152 4.66 4.91 5.53
CA HIS A 152 4.06 5.64 6.65
C HIS A 152 3.37 6.94 6.22
N ALA A 153 3.56 7.42 4.99
CA ALA A 153 2.94 8.64 4.45
C ALA A 153 1.99 8.40 3.27
N VAL A 154 1.82 7.15 2.83
CA VAL A 154 0.76 6.75 1.89
C VAL A 154 -0.04 5.57 2.47
N ILE A 155 -0.31 5.70 3.76
CA ILE A 155 -1.32 5.02 4.56
C ILE A 155 -2.03 6.09 5.39
#